data_AF-A0A1V5IQD6-F1
#
_entry.id   AF-A0A1V5IQD6-F1
#
_cell.length_a   1.000
_cell.length_b   1.000
_cell.length_c   1.000
_cell.angle_alpha   90.00
_cell.angle_beta   90.00
_cell.angle_gamma   90.00
#
_symmetry.space_group_name_H-M   'P 1'
#
loop_
_entity.id
_entity.type
_entity.pdbx_description
1 polymer ?
#
loop_
_entity_poly.entity_id
_entity_poly.type
_entity_poly.pdbx_seq_one_letter_code
_entity_poly.pdbx_strand_id
1 'polypeptide(L)'
;MGIQVVEAKNPFDEGARKVMYLDTTSEQLGRENLSLRLRIKLKDGKLESKVDLNLKYRRGDVDTVPSDAVTAAEGVKPSFSYEEDVAGFIGGAVGQNASAVSMACTIKGVAVEKLGGNTLGVYAGYFPSLAVLGVPLDSQLEMVGGIAIREHKVTPGELDFGQGMSTEVDISVWYDFDTGRIITAEVSYGSALGPDAPTEAVSKAIAFFNALQERMAGILAPGGMKTDLLK
;
A
#
# COMPACT_ATOMS: atom_id res chain seq x y z
N MET A 1 2.92 28.03 5.85
CA MET A 1 3.13 27.08 4.71
C MET A 1 2.21 27.36 3.52
N GLY A 2 1.09 28.10 3.64
CA GLY A 2 0.31 28.55 2.48
C GLY A 2 -0.41 27.44 1.70
N ILE A 3 -0.54 26.25 2.30
CA ILE A 3 -1.25 25.08 1.77
C ILE A 3 -2.74 25.32 1.98
N GLN A 4 -3.54 25.14 0.93
CA GLN A 4 -4.99 25.22 1.02
C GLN A 4 -5.56 23.85 1.40
N VAL A 5 -6.68 23.86 2.11
CA VAL A 5 -7.38 22.65 2.55
C VAL A 5 -8.78 22.67 1.96
N VAL A 6 -9.17 21.58 1.31
CA VAL A 6 -10.53 21.38 0.84
C VAL A 6 -11.11 20.20 1.59
N GLU A 7 -12.05 20.45 2.49
CA GLU A 7 -12.72 19.39 3.24
C GLU A 7 -13.68 18.61 2.33
N ALA A 8 -13.67 17.29 2.44
CA ALA A 8 -14.66 16.45 1.80
C ALA A 8 -16.04 16.70 2.42
N LYS A 9 -17.11 16.55 1.63
CA LYS A 9 -18.49 16.72 2.12
C LYS A 9 -18.81 15.84 3.34
N ASN A 10 -18.27 14.61 3.35
CA ASN A 10 -18.40 13.64 4.43
C ASN A 10 -16.99 13.17 4.82
N PRO A 11 -16.24 13.96 5.62
CA PRO A 11 -14.81 13.74 5.84
C PRO A 11 -14.51 12.45 6.65
N PHE A 12 -15.52 11.89 7.29
CA PHE A 12 -15.44 10.65 8.07
C PHE A 12 -16.30 9.53 7.48
N ASP A 13 -16.71 9.64 6.20
CA ASP A 13 -17.30 8.50 5.50
C ASP A 13 -16.25 7.39 5.41
N GLU A 14 -16.54 6.28 6.07
CA GLU A 14 -15.56 5.24 6.34
C GLU A 14 -15.69 4.09 5.35
N GLY A 15 -14.57 3.76 4.72
CA GLY A 15 -14.41 2.50 3.99
C GLY A 15 -13.75 1.45 4.88
N ALA A 16 -14.37 0.27 4.98
CA ALA A 16 -13.78 -0.89 5.66
C ALA A 16 -13.45 -2.02 4.68
N ARG A 17 -12.35 -2.74 4.94
CA ARG A 17 -11.95 -3.90 4.14
C ARG A 17 -11.10 -4.90 4.91
N LYS A 18 -11.18 -6.17 4.51
CA LYS A 18 -10.19 -7.18 4.87
C LYS A 18 -8.99 -7.07 3.92
N VAL A 19 -7.79 -6.99 4.48
CA VAL A 19 -6.53 -6.97 3.75
C VAL A 19 -5.71 -8.18 4.18
N MET A 20 -5.15 -8.89 3.22
CA MET A 20 -4.25 -10.02 3.46
C MET A 20 -3.01 -9.84 2.62
N TYR A 21 -1.85 -10.05 3.22
CA TYR A 21 -0.57 -10.17 2.50
C TYR A 21 -0.21 -11.64 2.45
N LEU A 22 0.15 -12.12 1.28
CA LEU A 22 0.45 -13.54 1.06
C LEU A 22 1.91 -13.72 0.66
N ASP A 23 2.52 -14.77 1.18
CA ASP A 23 3.85 -15.24 0.78
C ASP A 23 3.90 -16.77 0.92
N THR A 24 4.93 -17.40 0.38
CA THR A 24 5.27 -18.79 0.71
C THR A 24 5.64 -18.91 2.20
N THR A 25 5.54 -20.11 2.77
CA THR A 25 6.02 -20.40 4.15
C THR A 25 7.48 -19.99 4.35
N SER A 26 8.28 -20.04 3.29
CA SER A 26 9.68 -19.65 3.34
C SER A 26 9.93 -18.20 2.95
N GLU A 27 8.92 -17.33 2.80
CA GLU A 27 9.07 -15.89 2.48
C GLU A 27 9.81 -15.58 1.16
N GLN A 28 9.64 -16.42 0.14
CA GLN A 28 10.29 -16.23 -1.16
C GLN A 28 9.85 -14.96 -1.89
N LEU A 29 8.57 -14.57 -1.83
CA LEU A 29 8.14 -13.33 -2.50
C LEU A 29 8.82 -12.12 -1.87
N GLY A 30 8.84 -12.06 -0.54
CA GLY A 30 9.52 -11.00 0.20
C GLY A 30 11.02 -10.91 -0.12
N ARG A 31 11.72 -12.05 -0.23
CA ARG A 31 13.15 -12.07 -0.64
C ARG A 31 13.37 -11.55 -2.06
N GLU A 32 12.41 -11.77 -2.94
CA GLU A 32 12.41 -11.25 -4.31
C GLU A 32 11.84 -9.82 -4.41
N ASN A 33 11.67 -9.12 -3.28
CA ASN A 33 11.14 -7.76 -3.20
C ASN A 33 9.70 -7.62 -3.71
N LEU A 34 8.92 -8.70 -3.66
CA LEU A 34 7.53 -8.77 -4.08
C LEU A 34 6.59 -8.85 -2.88
N SER A 35 5.44 -8.19 -2.99
CA SER A 35 4.35 -8.25 -2.03
C SER A 35 3.05 -8.53 -2.77
N LEU A 36 2.44 -9.70 -2.52
CA LEU A 36 1.11 -10.05 -2.99
C LEU A 36 0.07 -9.67 -1.93
N ARG A 37 -0.87 -8.81 -2.29
CA ARG A 37 -1.94 -8.33 -1.41
C ARG A 37 -3.31 -8.62 -2.00
N LEU A 38 -4.21 -9.11 -1.15
CA LEU A 38 -5.63 -9.28 -1.40
C LEU A 38 -6.41 -8.25 -0.58
N ARG A 39 -7.41 -7.61 -1.20
CA ARG A 39 -8.32 -6.67 -0.53
C ARG A 39 -9.78 -7.02 -0.82
N ILE A 40 -10.55 -7.29 0.23
CA ILE A 40 -11.98 -7.63 0.14
C ILE A 40 -12.76 -6.55 0.86
N LYS A 41 -13.70 -5.89 0.18
CA LYS A 41 -14.53 -4.86 0.81
C LYS A 41 -15.40 -5.47 1.92
N LEU A 42 -15.51 -4.74 3.02
CA LEU A 42 -16.41 -5.04 4.12
C LEU A 42 -17.56 -4.03 4.08
N LYS A 43 -18.77 -4.51 3.83
CA LYS A 43 -19.98 -3.67 3.79
C LYS A 43 -21.03 -4.26 4.71
N ASP A 44 -21.58 -3.45 5.60
CA ASP A 44 -22.60 -3.86 6.58
C ASP A 44 -22.18 -5.12 7.37
N GLY A 45 -20.90 -5.19 7.75
CA GLY A 45 -20.31 -6.32 8.48
C GLY A 45 -20.05 -7.58 7.66
N LYS A 46 -20.28 -7.57 6.34
CA LYS A 46 -20.11 -8.72 5.45
C LYS A 46 -19.03 -8.48 4.41
N LEU A 47 -18.22 -9.50 4.19
CA LEU A 47 -17.23 -9.50 3.11
C LEU A 47 -17.93 -9.69 1.77
N GLU A 48 -17.57 -8.88 0.79
CA GLU A 48 -18.01 -9.07 -0.59
C GLU A 48 -17.42 -10.37 -1.19
N SER A 49 -18.07 -10.90 -2.23
CA SER A 49 -17.59 -12.09 -2.96
C SER A 49 -16.49 -11.78 -3.99
N LYS A 50 -16.04 -10.53 -4.04
CA LYS A 50 -15.00 -10.05 -4.96
C LYS A 50 -13.80 -9.54 -4.18
N VAL A 51 -12.62 -9.77 -4.74
CA VAL A 51 -11.33 -9.39 -4.18
C VAL A 51 -10.51 -8.63 -5.21
N ASP A 52 -9.87 -7.56 -4.73
CA ASP A 52 -8.87 -6.82 -5.48
C ASP A 52 -7.49 -7.43 -5.18
N LEU A 53 -6.80 -7.85 -6.24
CA LEU A 53 -5.44 -8.36 -6.18
C LEU A 53 -4.45 -7.24 -6.48
N ASN A 54 -3.33 -7.22 -5.78
CA ASN A 54 -2.25 -6.28 -6.03
C ASN A 54 -0.90 -6.96 -5.82
N LEU A 55 -0.07 -6.99 -6.86
CA LEU A 55 1.32 -7.40 -6.76
C LEU A 55 2.19 -6.15 -6.85
N LYS A 56 3.04 -5.91 -5.85
CA LYS A 56 3.95 -4.75 -5.79
C LYS A 56 5.39 -5.25 -5.74
N TYR A 57 6.23 -4.81 -6.66
CA TYR A 57 7.68 -4.90 -6.56
C TYR A 57 8.21 -3.60 -5.97
N ARG A 58 9.03 -3.67 -4.92
CA ARG A 58 9.50 -2.48 -4.20
C ARG A 58 10.93 -2.63 -3.74
N ARG A 59 11.77 -1.63 -4.02
CA ARG A 59 13.16 -1.60 -3.56
C ARG A 59 13.51 -0.26 -2.93
N GLY A 60 14.18 -0.34 -1.78
CA GLY A 60 14.91 0.79 -1.21
C GLY A 60 16.27 0.97 -1.88
N ASP A 61 16.88 2.14 -1.66
CA ASP A 61 18.23 2.50 -2.11
C ASP A 61 18.46 2.39 -3.62
N VAL A 62 17.40 2.55 -4.41
CA VAL A 62 17.45 2.61 -5.88
C VAL A 62 16.57 3.74 -6.39
N ASP A 63 16.99 4.38 -7.49
CA ASP A 63 16.24 5.48 -8.09
C ASP A 63 15.06 5.00 -8.96
N THR A 64 15.16 3.77 -9.48
CA THR A 64 14.17 3.19 -10.40
C THR A 64 14.04 1.69 -10.21
N VAL A 65 12.88 1.16 -10.60
CA VAL A 65 12.64 -0.29 -10.69
C VAL A 65 12.24 -0.67 -12.13
N PRO A 66 12.48 -1.91 -12.56
CA PRO A 66 12.07 -2.36 -13.90
C PRO A 66 10.56 -2.25 -14.09
N SER A 67 10.14 -1.76 -15.25
CA SER A 67 8.71 -1.59 -15.58
C SER A 67 7.97 -2.92 -15.76
N ASP A 68 8.71 -4.00 -16.01
CA ASP A 68 8.23 -5.37 -16.16
C ASP A 68 8.41 -6.21 -14.88
N ALA A 69 8.85 -5.62 -13.77
CA ALA A 69 9.02 -6.32 -12.49
C ALA A 69 7.72 -6.97 -11.98
N VAL A 70 6.56 -6.45 -12.41
CA VAL A 70 5.25 -7.08 -12.24
C VAL A 70 4.50 -7.04 -13.56
N THR A 71 3.81 -8.13 -13.90
CA THR A 71 3.07 -8.25 -15.15
C THR A 71 1.63 -8.68 -14.90
N ALA A 72 0.78 -8.56 -15.91
CA ALA A 72 -0.60 -9.05 -15.87
C ALA A 72 -0.82 -10.09 -16.97
N ALA A 73 -1.62 -11.10 -16.69
CA ALA A 73 -1.99 -12.11 -17.68
C ALA A 73 -2.84 -11.50 -18.81
N GLU A 74 -2.77 -12.12 -19.99
CA GLU A 74 -3.55 -11.70 -21.15
C GLU A 74 -5.06 -11.76 -20.86
N GLY A 75 -5.82 -10.79 -21.38
CA GLY A 75 -7.27 -10.70 -21.18
C GLY A 75 -7.71 -10.16 -19.82
N VAL A 76 -6.78 -9.93 -18.89
CA VAL A 76 -7.05 -9.21 -17.64
C VAL A 76 -7.01 -7.70 -17.88
N LYS A 77 -7.78 -6.93 -17.10
CA LYS A 77 -7.75 -5.46 -17.10
C LYS A 77 -6.95 -4.96 -15.89
N PRO A 78 -5.62 -4.81 -16.00
CA PRO A 78 -4.79 -4.30 -14.91
C PRO A 78 -4.81 -2.77 -14.84
N SER A 79 -4.37 -2.25 -13.71
CA SER A 79 -3.90 -0.88 -13.54
C SER A 79 -2.49 -0.94 -12.96
N PHE A 80 -1.57 -0.20 -13.58
CA PHE A 80 -0.18 -0.09 -13.13
C PHE A 80 0.05 1.26 -12.45
N SER A 81 0.83 1.27 -11.38
CA SER A 81 1.31 2.52 -10.74
C SER A 81 2.80 2.43 -10.43
N TYR A 82 3.47 3.55 -10.62
CA TYR A 82 4.86 3.77 -10.22
C TYR A 82 4.87 4.82 -9.12
N GLU A 83 5.47 4.49 -7.98
CA GLU A 83 5.41 5.28 -6.76
C GLU A 83 6.76 5.25 -6.04
N GLU A 84 7.15 6.37 -5.44
CA GLU A 84 8.10 6.40 -4.33
C GLU A 84 7.30 6.45 -3.03
N ASP A 85 7.34 5.36 -2.25
CA ASP A 85 6.77 5.32 -0.91
C ASP A 85 7.76 5.98 0.06
N VAL A 86 7.34 6.97 0.85
CA VAL A 86 8.18 7.62 1.86
C VAL A 86 7.60 7.40 3.27
N ALA A 87 8.35 6.72 4.13
CA ALA A 87 8.06 6.57 5.55
C ALA A 87 8.90 7.56 6.36
N GLY A 88 8.25 8.29 7.27
CA GLY A 88 8.90 9.26 8.15
C GLY A 88 9.15 8.72 9.54
N PHE A 89 9.84 9.51 10.36
CA PHE A 89 10.12 9.19 11.76
C PHE A 89 10.94 7.91 11.97
N ILE A 90 11.83 7.62 11.03
CA ILE A 90 12.78 6.51 11.10
C ILE A 90 13.67 6.70 12.34
N GLY A 91 13.86 5.61 13.09
CA GLY A 91 14.67 5.64 14.31
C GLY A 91 14.10 6.54 15.42
N GLY A 92 12.83 6.99 15.31
CA GLY A 92 12.20 7.87 16.29
C GLY A 92 12.67 9.34 16.19
N ALA A 93 13.23 9.73 15.05
CA ALA A 93 13.73 11.08 14.82
C ALA A 93 12.93 11.78 13.72
N VAL A 94 12.42 12.98 14.03
CA VAL A 94 11.75 13.85 13.06
C VAL A 94 12.67 14.14 11.87
N GLY A 95 12.12 14.04 10.66
CA GLY A 95 12.83 14.37 9.42
C GLY A 95 13.81 13.30 8.96
N GLN A 96 14.02 12.24 9.76
CA GLN A 96 14.66 11.01 9.27
C GLN A 96 13.60 10.18 8.57
N ASN A 97 13.76 10.04 7.25
CA ASN A 97 12.81 9.36 6.38
C ASN A 97 13.51 8.21 5.64
N ALA A 98 12.76 7.19 5.26
CA ALA A 98 13.19 6.14 4.35
C ALA A 98 12.27 6.11 3.15
N SER A 99 12.82 5.98 1.95
CA SER A 99 12.04 5.85 0.73
C SER A 99 12.30 4.54 0.01
N ALA A 100 11.30 4.11 -0.75
CA ALA A 100 11.40 2.94 -1.60
C ALA A 100 10.61 3.16 -2.88
N VAL A 101 11.24 2.88 -4.02
CA VAL A 101 10.61 3.00 -5.33
C VAL A 101 9.93 1.69 -5.68
N SER A 102 8.79 1.77 -6.36
CA SER A 102 7.94 0.63 -6.60
C SER A 102 7.18 0.65 -7.92
N MET A 103 6.89 -0.54 -8.41
CA MET A 103 5.96 -0.80 -9.51
C MET A 103 4.89 -1.76 -9.02
N ALA A 104 3.62 -1.36 -9.16
CA ALA A 104 2.47 -2.15 -8.72
C ALA A 104 1.57 -2.51 -9.91
N CYS A 105 1.06 -3.74 -9.90
CA CYS A 105 0.00 -4.20 -10.79
C CYS A 105 -1.25 -4.52 -9.96
N THR A 106 -2.37 -3.88 -10.25
CA THR A 106 -3.64 -4.08 -9.55
C THR A 106 -4.69 -4.66 -10.49
N ILE A 107 -5.36 -5.72 -10.05
CA ILE A 107 -6.48 -6.35 -10.77
C ILE A 107 -7.69 -6.33 -9.83
N LYS A 108 -8.74 -5.61 -10.21
CA LYS A 108 -9.93 -5.42 -9.36
C LYS A 108 -11.02 -6.46 -9.63
N GLY A 109 -11.78 -6.79 -8.60
CA GLY A 109 -13.05 -7.50 -8.73
C GLY A 109 -12.95 -8.97 -9.14
N VAL A 110 -11.85 -9.65 -8.83
CA VAL A 110 -11.70 -11.09 -9.03
C VAL A 110 -12.67 -11.83 -8.11
N ALA A 111 -13.32 -12.87 -8.59
CA ALA A 111 -14.26 -13.64 -7.76
C ALA A 111 -13.49 -14.57 -6.81
N VAL A 112 -13.85 -14.61 -5.53
CA VAL A 112 -13.10 -15.34 -4.48
C VAL A 112 -13.00 -16.83 -4.80
N GLU A 113 -14.03 -17.42 -5.40
CA GLU A 113 -14.04 -18.82 -5.83
C GLU A 113 -12.95 -19.16 -6.86
N LYS A 114 -12.51 -18.17 -7.66
CA LYS A 114 -11.41 -18.34 -8.62
C LYS A 114 -10.03 -18.36 -7.97
N LEU A 115 -9.95 -18.09 -6.67
CA LEU A 115 -8.72 -18.17 -5.89
C LEU A 115 -8.61 -19.47 -5.09
N GLY A 116 -9.46 -20.46 -5.39
CA GLY A 116 -9.42 -21.78 -4.76
C GLY A 116 -8.05 -22.43 -4.87
N GLY A 117 -7.63 -23.11 -3.79
CA GLY A 117 -6.33 -23.79 -3.69
C GLY A 117 -5.19 -22.94 -3.12
N ASN A 118 -5.30 -21.60 -3.19
CA ASN A 118 -4.35 -20.65 -2.57
C ASN A 118 -2.87 -20.96 -2.83
N THR A 119 -2.54 -21.42 -4.05
CA THR A 119 -1.17 -21.70 -4.45
C THR A 119 -0.57 -20.54 -5.22
N LEU A 120 0.76 -20.49 -5.33
CA LEU A 120 1.45 -19.54 -6.20
C LEU A 120 0.90 -19.57 -7.65
N GLY A 121 0.61 -20.76 -8.18
CA GLY A 121 0.09 -20.97 -9.53
C GLY A 121 -1.27 -20.29 -9.78
N VAL A 122 -2.14 -20.25 -8.77
CA VAL A 122 -3.42 -19.53 -8.84
C VAL A 122 -3.17 -18.05 -9.09
N TYR A 123 -2.25 -17.44 -8.35
CA TYR A 123 -1.93 -16.02 -8.49
C TYR A 123 -1.04 -15.73 -9.71
N ALA A 124 -0.20 -16.66 -10.12
CA ALA A 124 0.57 -16.57 -11.36
C ALA A 124 -0.33 -16.53 -12.60
N GLY A 125 -1.51 -17.15 -12.54
CA GLY A 125 -2.55 -17.01 -13.57
C GLY A 125 -3.08 -15.58 -13.75
N TYR A 126 -2.86 -14.69 -12.77
CA TYR A 126 -3.16 -13.26 -12.85
C TYR A 126 -1.90 -12.42 -13.06
N PHE A 127 -0.78 -12.80 -12.43
CA PHE A 127 0.50 -12.11 -12.48
C PHE A 127 1.61 -13.08 -12.96
N PRO A 128 1.84 -13.19 -14.29
CA PRO A 128 2.81 -14.14 -14.83
C PRO A 128 4.24 -13.98 -14.32
N SER A 129 4.61 -12.79 -13.83
CA SER A 129 5.91 -12.54 -13.18
C SER A 129 6.16 -13.41 -11.94
N LEU A 130 5.12 -13.99 -11.32
CA LEU A 130 5.28 -14.95 -10.23
C LEU A 130 5.79 -16.32 -10.70
N ALA A 131 5.47 -16.73 -11.94
CA ALA A 131 5.86 -18.03 -12.45
C ALA A 131 7.37 -18.14 -12.80
N VAL A 132 8.03 -17.00 -12.99
CA VAL A 132 9.45 -16.95 -13.38
C VAL A 132 10.41 -16.89 -12.19
N LEU A 133 9.89 -16.88 -10.96
CA LEU A 133 10.69 -16.82 -9.72
C LEU A 133 11.40 -18.13 -9.37
N GLY A 134 11.14 -19.21 -10.11
CA GLY A 134 11.69 -20.54 -9.80
C GLY A 134 11.05 -21.24 -8.60
N VAL A 135 9.96 -20.69 -8.09
CA VAL A 135 9.15 -21.26 -7.00
C VAL A 135 8.13 -22.26 -7.57
N PRO A 136 7.96 -23.46 -6.99
CA PRO A 136 6.96 -24.42 -7.47
C PRO A 136 5.54 -23.81 -7.46
N LEU A 137 4.79 -23.96 -8.57
CA LEU A 137 3.45 -23.36 -8.72
C LEU A 137 2.39 -23.98 -7.80
N ASP A 138 2.64 -25.16 -7.26
CA ASP A 138 1.81 -25.82 -6.24
C ASP A 138 2.15 -25.39 -4.82
N SER A 139 3.17 -24.54 -4.63
CA SER A 139 3.52 -23.98 -3.31
C SER A 139 2.33 -23.24 -2.72
N GLN A 140 1.97 -23.61 -1.49
CA GLN A 140 0.93 -22.93 -0.73
C GLN A 140 1.40 -21.53 -0.32
N LEU A 141 0.48 -20.56 -0.40
CA LEU A 141 0.70 -19.26 0.18
C LEU A 141 0.03 -19.16 1.55
N GLU A 142 0.68 -18.46 2.47
CA GLU A 142 0.22 -18.21 3.82
C GLU A 142 0.11 -16.71 4.05
N MET A 143 -0.68 -16.31 5.04
CA MET A 143 -0.73 -14.91 5.44
C MET A 143 0.60 -14.54 6.09
N VAL A 144 1.22 -13.44 5.63
CA VAL A 144 2.41 -12.87 6.28
C VAL A 144 2.06 -12.54 7.73
N GLY A 145 2.90 -13.00 8.66
CA GLY A 145 2.68 -12.87 10.10
C GLY A 145 1.49 -13.67 10.64
N GLY A 146 0.85 -14.52 9.83
CA GLY A 146 -0.36 -15.26 10.21
C GLY A 146 -1.59 -14.38 10.43
N ILE A 147 -1.57 -13.12 10.01
CA ILE A 147 -2.60 -12.12 10.35
C ILE A 147 -3.34 -11.66 9.09
N ALA A 148 -4.67 -11.62 9.19
CA ALA A 148 -5.49 -10.79 8.32
C ALA A 148 -5.75 -9.44 8.98
N ILE A 149 -5.85 -8.38 8.17
CA ILE A 149 -6.05 -7.02 8.67
C ILE A 149 -7.47 -6.59 8.37
N ARG A 150 -8.16 -5.97 9.34
CA ARG A 150 -9.31 -5.11 9.09
C ARG A 150 -8.81 -3.68 8.99
N GLU A 151 -8.79 -3.14 7.77
CA GLU A 151 -8.44 -1.75 7.53
C GLU A 151 -9.71 -0.90 7.52
N HIS A 152 -9.71 0.14 8.33
CA HIS A 152 -10.65 1.24 8.28
C HIS A 152 -9.93 2.44 7.66
N LYS A 153 -10.53 3.07 6.66
CA LYS A 153 -9.96 4.22 5.95
C LYS A 153 -11.00 5.33 5.83
N VAL A 154 -10.59 6.56 6.12
CA VAL A 154 -11.32 7.78 5.79
C VAL A 154 -10.47 8.67 4.89
N THR A 155 -11.11 9.51 4.10
CA THR A 155 -10.47 10.53 3.26
C THR A 155 -11.08 11.89 3.62
N PRO A 156 -10.51 12.62 4.60
CA PRO A 156 -11.13 13.84 5.14
C PRO A 156 -11.20 15.00 4.15
N GLY A 157 -10.37 15.00 3.11
CA GLY A 157 -10.30 16.08 2.16
C GLY A 157 -9.00 16.04 1.36
N GLU A 158 -8.66 17.18 0.78
CA GLU A 158 -7.47 17.37 -0.05
C GLU A 158 -6.57 18.47 0.49
N LEU A 159 -5.26 18.33 0.23
CA LEU A 159 -4.26 19.37 0.40
C LEU A 159 -3.86 19.89 -0.98
N ASP A 160 -3.98 21.20 -1.18
CA ASP A 160 -3.47 21.88 -2.36
C ASP A 160 -2.18 22.63 -2.01
N PHE A 161 -1.09 22.14 -2.58
CA PHE A 161 0.26 22.67 -2.42
C PHE A 161 0.58 23.80 -3.43
N GLY A 162 -0.34 24.09 -4.34
CA GLY A 162 -0.21 25.05 -5.44
C GLY A 162 0.30 24.41 -6.73
N GLN A 163 0.36 25.21 -7.79
CA GLN A 163 0.85 24.78 -9.12
C GLN A 163 0.07 23.57 -9.70
N GLY A 164 -1.22 23.44 -9.34
CA GLY A 164 -2.08 22.35 -9.78
C GLY A 164 -1.88 21.03 -9.04
N MET A 165 -1.04 21.01 -7.99
CA MET A 165 -0.80 19.81 -7.17
C MET A 165 -1.76 19.78 -5.97
N SER A 166 -2.94 19.17 -6.17
CA SER A 166 -3.87 18.78 -5.11
C SER A 166 -3.84 17.27 -4.89
N THR A 167 -3.92 16.82 -3.65
CA THR A 167 -3.91 15.40 -3.31
C THR A 167 -4.87 15.09 -2.16
N GLU A 168 -5.51 13.92 -2.21
CA GLU A 168 -6.29 13.40 -1.09
C GLU A 168 -5.39 13.10 0.12
N VAL A 169 -5.93 13.39 1.30
CA VAL A 169 -5.37 12.92 2.56
C VAL A 169 -6.13 11.69 3.00
N ASP A 170 -5.40 10.62 3.26
CA ASP A 170 -5.94 9.38 3.77
C ASP A 170 -5.51 9.17 5.22
N ILE A 171 -6.47 8.76 6.04
CA ILE A 171 -6.20 8.25 7.38
C ILE A 171 -6.68 6.81 7.42
N SER A 172 -5.80 5.90 7.81
CA SER A 172 -6.15 4.48 7.95
C SER A 172 -5.75 3.92 9.31
N VAL A 173 -6.56 2.99 9.81
CA VAL A 173 -6.27 2.23 11.03
C VAL A 173 -6.37 0.75 10.70
N TRP A 174 -5.31 0.02 11.06
CA TRP A 174 -5.22 -1.41 10.89
C TRP A 174 -5.52 -2.09 12.22
N TYR A 175 -6.46 -3.02 12.17
CA TYR A 175 -6.75 -3.94 13.26
C TYR A 175 -6.43 -5.35 12.81
N ASP A 176 -6.01 -6.20 13.72
CA ASP A 176 -6.07 -7.64 13.53
C ASP A 176 -7.54 -8.02 13.30
N PHE A 177 -7.82 -8.70 12.18
CA PHE A 177 -9.19 -8.95 11.72
C PHE A 177 -9.96 -9.84 12.68
N ASP A 178 -9.28 -10.79 13.33
CA ASP A 178 -9.90 -11.82 14.16
C ASP A 178 -10.03 -11.38 15.63
N THR A 179 -9.01 -10.68 16.16
CA THR A 179 -8.97 -10.24 17.55
C THR A 179 -9.45 -8.81 17.77
N GLY A 180 -9.48 -7.98 16.72
CA GLY A 180 -9.84 -6.57 16.80
C GLY A 180 -8.80 -5.69 17.49
N ARG A 181 -7.60 -6.21 17.77
CA ARG A 181 -6.50 -5.43 18.35
C ARG A 181 -5.96 -4.45 17.32
N ILE A 182 -5.65 -3.21 17.74
CA ILE A 182 -4.99 -2.22 16.88
C ILE A 182 -3.59 -2.72 16.55
N ILE A 183 -3.25 -2.71 15.27
CA ILE A 183 -1.89 -2.95 14.74
C ILE A 183 -1.18 -1.62 14.60
N THR A 184 -1.74 -0.69 13.81
CA THR A 184 -1.15 0.62 13.55
C THR A 184 -2.18 1.61 12.99
N ALA A 185 -1.81 2.88 12.93
CA ALA A 185 -2.54 3.92 12.22
C ALA A 185 -1.57 4.73 11.34
N GLU A 186 -2.06 5.19 10.19
CA GLU A 186 -1.28 5.91 9.19
C GLU A 186 -2.05 7.14 8.70
N VAL A 187 -1.32 8.25 8.52
CA VAL A 187 -1.78 9.41 7.75
C VAL A 187 -0.88 9.52 6.53
N SER A 188 -1.48 9.55 5.34
CA SER A 188 -0.76 9.59 4.07
C SER A 188 -1.38 10.56 3.08
N TYR A 189 -0.56 11.08 2.17
CA TYR A 189 -0.97 11.90 1.05
C TYR A 189 0.03 11.73 -0.09
N GLY A 190 -0.35 12.10 -1.31
CA GLY A 190 0.52 11.99 -2.49
C GLY A 190 1.32 13.27 -2.78
N SER A 191 2.40 13.13 -3.54
CA SER A 191 3.07 14.25 -4.19
C SER A 191 3.45 13.85 -5.62
N ALA A 192 3.57 14.84 -6.50
CA ALA A 192 4.06 14.59 -7.85
C ALA A 192 5.51 14.11 -7.81
N LEU A 193 5.84 13.15 -8.68
CA LEU A 193 7.18 12.59 -8.84
C LEU A 193 7.68 12.85 -10.26
N GLY A 194 9.01 12.87 -10.41
CA GLY A 194 9.67 12.99 -11.73
C GLY A 194 10.03 14.42 -12.15
N PRO A 195 10.65 14.57 -13.34
CA PRO A 195 11.23 15.83 -13.80
C PRO A 195 10.19 16.93 -14.06
N ASP A 196 8.94 16.55 -14.35
CA ASP A 196 7.85 17.48 -14.61
C ASP A 196 7.12 17.90 -13.32
N ALA A 197 7.55 17.41 -12.15
CA ALA A 197 6.91 17.73 -10.88
C ALA A 197 7.16 19.21 -10.50
N PRO A 198 6.11 19.95 -10.08
CA PRO A 198 6.21 21.36 -9.72
C PRO A 198 7.09 21.56 -8.48
N THR A 199 8.32 22.04 -8.65
CA THR A 199 9.36 22.05 -7.61
C THR A 199 8.92 22.78 -6.32
N GLU A 200 8.22 23.91 -6.43
CA GLU A 200 7.77 24.65 -5.23
C GLU A 200 6.66 23.90 -4.49
N ALA A 201 5.71 23.30 -5.22
CA ALA A 201 4.65 22.52 -4.62
C ALA A 201 5.19 21.25 -3.96
N VAL A 202 6.13 20.54 -4.60
CA VAL A 202 6.84 19.39 -4.00
C VAL A 202 7.60 19.80 -2.74
N SER A 203 8.30 20.94 -2.78
CA SER A 203 9.01 21.47 -1.60
C SER A 203 8.06 21.76 -0.43
N LYS A 204 6.86 22.30 -0.71
CA LYS A 204 5.82 22.48 0.31
C LYS A 204 5.28 21.16 0.85
N ALA A 205 5.10 20.16 -0.01
CA ALA A 205 4.68 18.82 0.40
C ALA A 205 5.70 18.17 1.34
N ILE A 206 7.01 18.30 1.07
CA ILE A 206 8.08 17.83 1.97
C ILE A 206 8.09 18.62 3.28
N ALA A 207 7.98 19.95 3.20
CA ALA A 207 7.92 20.79 4.40
C ALA A 207 6.72 20.44 5.29
N PHE A 208 5.56 20.18 4.68
CA PHE A 208 4.37 19.69 5.39
C PHE A 208 4.60 18.33 6.02
N PHE A 209 5.26 17.40 5.32
CA PHE A 209 5.58 16.07 5.84
C PHE A 209 6.36 16.16 7.16
N ASN A 210 7.43 16.97 7.16
CA ASN A 210 8.28 17.15 8.32
C ASN A 210 7.55 17.87 9.46
N ALA A 211 6.78 18.92 9.16
CA ALA A 211 5.98 19.63 10.16
C ALA A 211 4.90 18.73 10.79
N LEU A 212 4.29 17.84 9.99
CA LEU A 212 3.34 16.84 10.49
C LEU A 212 4.04 15.86 11.44
N GLN A 213 5.25 15.41 11.09
CA GLN A 213 6.04 14.56 11.98
C GLN A 213 6.33 15.25 13.33
N GLU A 214 6.78 16.50 13.31
CA GLU A 214 7.02 17.28 14.53
C GLU A 214 5.75 17.38 15.39
N ARG A 215 4.62 17.69 14.76
CA ARG A 215 3.35 17.86 15.44
C ARG A 215 2.85 16.56 16.08
N MET A 216 3.12 15.43 15.45
CA MET A 216 2.64 14.11 15.85
C MET A 216 3.67 13.32 16.67
N ALA A 217 4.89 13.85 16.88
CA ALA A 217 6.02 13.12 17.46
C ALA A 217 5.71 12.40 18.79
N GLY A 218 4.80 12.95 19.61
CA GLY A 218 4.39 12.31 20.87
C GLY A 218 3.56 11.03 20.73
N ILE A 219 3.03 10.75 19.54
CA ILE A 219 2.20 9.57 19.25
C ILE A 219 2.68 8.77 18.03
N LEU A 220 3.72 9.23 17.34
CA LEU A 220 4.30 8.49 16.22
C LEU A 220 5.02 7.24 16.72
N ALA A 221 4.70 6.10 16.12
CA ALA A 221 5.50 4.90 16.27
C ALA A 221 6.83 5.10 15.51
N PRO A 222 7.99 4.85 16.15
CA PRO A 222 9.25 4.77 15.42
C PRO A 222 9.18 3.62 14.42
N GLY A 223 9.49 3.86 13.15
CA GLY A 223 9.61 2.75 12.20
C GLY A 223 9.33 3.06 10.75
N GLY A 224 9.47 2.02 9.93
CA GLY A 224 9.36 2.04 8.48
C GLY A 224 7.94 1.83 7.96
N MET A 225 7.83 1.06 6.89
CA MET A 225 6.56 0.88 6.18
C MET A 225 5.59 0.05 7.03
N LYS A 226 4.29 0.30 6.94
CA LYS A 226 3.28 -0.46 7.72
C LYS A 226 3.34 -1.98 7.54
N THR A 227 3.82 -2.45 6.39
CA THR A 227 4.03 -3.89 6.12
C THR A 227 5.11 -4.51 6.97
N ASP A 228 6.06 -3.71 7.47
CA ASP A 228 7.17 -4.17 8.29
C ASP A 228 6.70 -4.55 9.70
N LEU A 229 5.50 -4.12 10.09
CA LEU A 229 4.84 -4.49 11.36
C LEU A 229 4.16 -5.86 11.32
N LEU A 230 4.14 -6.52 10.15
CA LEU A 230 3.53 -7.84 9.99
C LEU A 230 4.56 -8.98 10.08
N LYS A 231 5.83 -8.66 10.31
CA LYS A 231 6.96 -9.60 10.35
C LYS A 231 7.49 -9.78 11.77
#